data_AF-A0A9E4VCV5-F1
#
_entry.id   AF-A0A9E4VCV5-F1
#
_cell.length_a   1.000
_cell.length_b   1.000
_cell.length_c   1.000
_cell.angle_alpha   90.00
_cell.angle_beta   90.00
_cell.angle_gamma   90.00
#
_symmetry.space_group_name_H-M   'P 1'
#
loop_
_entity.id
_entity.type
_entity.pdbx_description
1 polymer ?
#
loop_
_entity_poly.entity_id
_entity_poly.type
_entity_poly.pdbx_seq_one_letter_code
_entity_poly.pdbx_strand_id
1 'polypeptide(L)'
;MATTSEAPHQIQEEQEALSLSVAFQTYVRQLPRDAKRSAQPEIAKFVRWIGGQRAIDTLIPSEIGEYNEVFGARTATRDATERLSAVKLFLAFLKKKGHIEINLAQHLRLRKSRTAASKAITMANPTRSVRLTQSGFNEMTKQLSQLQDERIRIVGDIQKAAADGDVRENAPLEAAREAQGMAIGKIREIEATLKVAVIIDATEQDSGRVHVGSKVELTETGSGKTLKYQIVEPNEANPLTGKISIVSPVGSAILGHKLGDEVKVKTPSGQQVYKVVKTS
;
A
#
# COMPACT_ATOMS: atom_id res chain seq x y z
N MET A 1 37.94 4.27 62.62
CA MET A 1 36.53 4.70 62.79
C MET A 1 36.07 5.11 61.40
N ALA A 2 35.48 4.25 60.58
CA ALA A 2 34.10 3.77 60.66
C ALA A 2 33.10 4.92 60.85
N THR A 3 32.50 5.40 59.75
CA THR A 3 31.05 5.56 59.57
C THR A 3 30.69 5.80 58.10
N THR A 4 29.84 4.90 57.62
CA THR A 4 29.05 4.83 56.39
C THR A 4 27.87 5.82 56.37
N SER A 5 27.21 5.92 55.22
CA SER A 5 25.81 6.37 54.98
C SER A 5 25.56 7.87 54.88
N GLU A 6 24.75 8.40 53.98
CA GLU A 6 23.93 7.85 52.88
C GLU A 6 23.42 9.07 52.09
N ALA A 7 23.45 8.99 50.75
CA ALA A 7 22.56 9.56 49.72
C ALA A 7 21.69 10.85 50.01
N PRO A 8 21.39 11.67 48.98
CA PRO A 8 20.76 11.17 47.75
C PRO A 8 21.46 11.64 46.47
N HIS A 9 21.81 10.67 45.63
CA HIS A 9 21.85 10.89 44.20
C HIS A 9 20.49 11.44 43.78
N GLN A 10 20.48 12.72 43.40
CA GLN A 10 19.38 13.29 42.64
C GLN A 10 19.27 12.48 41.35
N ILE A 11 18.25 11.63 41.33
CA ILE A 11 17.69 11.04 40.14
C ILE A 11 17.25 12.24 39.30
N GLN A 12 18.01 12.55 38.26
CA GLN A 12 17.46 13.28 37.14
C GLN A 12 16.32 12.42 36.60
N GLU A 13 15.09 12.86 36.89
CA GLU A 13 13.87 12.40 36.26
C GLU A 13 13.98 12.70 34.77
N GLU A 14 14.63 11.79 34.05
CA GLU A 14 14.53 11.67 32.62
C GLU A 14 13.07 11.29 32.34
N GLN A 15 12.30 12.25 31.83
CA GLN A 15 11.06 11.97 31.12
C GLN A 15 11.44 11.16 29.87
N GLU A 16 11.80 9.88 30.05
CA GLU A 16 12.03 8.95 28.97
C GLU A 16 10.73 8.87 28.18
N ALA A 17 10.78 9.31 26.91
CA ALA A 17 9.72 9.07 25.96
C ALA A 17 9.40 7.57 25.97
N LEU A 18 8.27 7.18 26.56
CA LEU A 18 7.96 5.78 26.79
C LEU A 18 7.87 5.08 25.43
N SER A 19 8.85 4.23 25.14
CA SER A 19 8.93 3.54 23.84
C SER A 19 7.94 2.39 23.78
N LEU A 20 7.53 2.04 22.56
CA LEU A 20 6.56 0.97 22.32
C LEU A 20 7.05 -0.39 22.90
N SER A 21 8.36 -0.63 22.88
CA SER A 21 8.98 -1.80 23.51
C SER A 21 8.85 -1.81 25.03
N VAL A 22 9.03 -0.67 25.69
CA VAL A 22 8.88 -0.56 27.16
C VAL A 22 7.42 -0.77 27.58
N ALA A 23 6.48 -0.17 26.86
CA ALA A 23 5.06 -0.38 27.12
C ALA A 23 4.62 -1.83 26.84
N PHE A 24 5.17 -2.47 25.81
CA PHE A 24 4.94 -3.89 25.53
C PHE A 24 5.41 -4.77 26.69
N GLN A 25 6.64 -4.59 27.18
CA GLN A 25 7.14 -5.36 28.32
C GLN A 25 6.29 -5.15 29.57
N THR A 26 5.87 -3.91 29.82
CA THR A 26 4.99 -3.55 30.95
C THR A 26 3.65 -4.26 30.86
N TYR A 27 3.03 -4.27 29.68
CA TYR A 27 1.76 -4.95 29.44
C TYR A 27 1.88 -6.48 29.62
N VAL A 28 2.94 -7.09 29.09
CA VAL A 28 3.19 -8.54 29.19
C VAL A 28 3.45 -9.00 30.63
N ARG A 29 3.97 -8.13 31.51
CA ARG A 29 4.12 -8.43 32.95
C ARG A 29 2.79 -8.43 33.70
N GLN A 30 1.80 -7.67 33.24
CA GLN A 30 0.48 -7.54 33.88
C GLN A 30 -0.54 -8.59 33.39
N LEU A 31 -0.22 -9.34 32.34
CA LEU A 31 -1.08 -10.37 31.77
C LEU A 31 -1.04 -11.69 32.59
N PRO A 32 -2.19 -12.37 32.78
CA PRO A 32 -2.24 -13.72 33.33
C PRO A 32 -1.42 -14.72 32.49
N ARG A 33 -0.85 -15.76 33.11
CA ARG A 33 0.04 -16.72 32.44
C ARG A 33 -0.59 -17.37 31.19
N ASP A 34 -1.88 -17.68 31.24
CA ASP A 34 -2.60 -18.32 30.13
C ASP A 34 -2.75 -17.39 28.92
N ALA A 35 -3.15 -16.13 29.17
CA ALA A 35 -3.27 -15.11 28.14
C ALA A 35 -1.91 -14.66 27.58
N LYS A 36 -0.86 -14.71 28.41
CA LYS A 36 0.50 -14.35 28.01
C LYS A 36 1.05 -15.24 26.88
N ARG A 37 0.79 -16.56 26.94
CA ARG A 37 1.27 -17.51 25.92
C ARG A 37 0.74 -17.21 24.52
N SER A 38 -0.52 -16.78 24.41
CA SER A 38 -1.16 -16.46 23.13
C SER A 38 -0.96 -14.99 22.71
N ALA A 39 -1.02 -14.05 23.65
CA ALA A 39 -0.96 -12.62 23.34
C ALA A 39 0.46 -12.11 23.07
N GLN A 40 1.46 -12.60 23.80
CA GLN A 40 2.85 -12.14 23.69
C GLN A 40 3.43 -12.25 22.27
N PRO A 41 3.34 -13.39 21.55
CA PRO A 41 3.91 -13.48 20.20
C PRO A 41 3.23 -12.56 19.19
N GLU A 42 1.93 -12.29 19.33
CA GLU A 42 1.19 -11.45 18.40
C GLU A 42 1.47 -9.96 18.61
N ILE A 43 1.55 -9.54 19.88
CA ILE A 43 1.92 -8.17 20.20
C ILE A 43 3.40 -7.94 19.89
N ALA A 44 4.27 -8.93 20.06
CA ALA A 44 5.68 -8.83 19.65
C ALA A 44 5.84 -8.62 18.14
N LYS A 45 5.04 -9.30 17.31
CA LYS A 45 5.00 -9.06 15.85
C LYS A 45 4.56 -7.63 15.54
N PHE A 46 3.52 -7.14 16.22
CA PHE A 46 3.04 -5.77 16.08
C PHE A 46 4.12 -4.74 16.45
N VAL A 47 4.76 -4.90 17.61
CA VAL A 47 5.82 -4.00 18.08
C VAL A 47 7.03 -4.03 17.13
N ARG A 48 7.39 -5.21 16.60
CA ARG A 48 8.46 -5.34 15.60
C ARG A 48 8.11 -4.66 14.28
N TRP A 49 6.85 -4.73 13.86
CA TRP A 49 6.37 -4.12 12.61
C TRP A 49 6.42 -2.59 12.69
N ILE A 50 5.90 -2.03 13.77
CA ILE A 50 5.85 -0.57 13.97
C ILE A 50 7.23 0.00 14.30
N GLY A 51 8.10 -0.80 14.95
CA GLY A 51 9.40 -0.36 15.42
C GLY A 51 9.37 -0.09 16.92
N GLY A 52 9.94 -0.99 17.71
CA GLY A 52 9.85 -0.96 19.17
C GLY A 52 10.53 0.23 19.86
N GLN A 53 11.51 0.86 19.19
CA GLN A 53 12.22 2.04 19.68
C GLN A 53 11.42 3.34 19.50
N ARG A 54 10.29 3.28 18.79
CA ARG A 54 9.48 4.44 18.49
C ARG A 54 8.66 4.86 19.71
N ALA A 55 8.48 6.18 19.87
CA ALA A 55 7.62 6.75 20.90
C ALA A 55 6.15 6.44 20.62
N ILE A 56 5.40 6.11 21.68
CA ILE A 56 4.01 5.61 21.60
C ILE A 56 3.03 6.69 21.09
N ASP A 57 3.32 7.95 21.36
CA ASP A 57 2.55 9.12 20.95
C ASP A 57 2.56 9.36 19.42
N THR A 58 3.59 8.88 18.72
CA THR A 58 3.71 9.02 17.26
C THR A 58 2.92 7.98 16.46
N LEU A 59 2.20 7.08 17.12
CA LEU A 59 1.39 6.05 16.47
C LEU A 59 0.16 6.67 15.78
N ILE A 60 0.01 6.43 14.47
CA ILE A 60 -1.12 6.97 13.69
C ILE A 60 -2.11 5.89 13.24
N PRO A 61 -3.39 6.24 13.02
CA PRO A 61 -4.42 5.30 12.57
C PRO A 61 -4.11 4.52 11.28
N SER A 62 -3.40 5.14 10.33
CA SER A 62 -3.05 4.50 9.04
C SER A 62 -2.12 3.32 9.23
N GLU A 63 -1.12 3.43 10.12
CA GLU A 63 -0.16 2.35 10.41
C GLU A 63 -0.84 1.12 11.03
N ILE A 64 -1.86 1.35 11.85
CA ILE A 64 -2.68 0.27 12.42
C ILE A 64 -3.53 -0.40 11.35
N GLY A 65 -4.04 0.39 10.39
CA GLY A 65 -4.74 -0.12 9.22
C GLY A 65 -3.85 -0.99 8.34
N GLU A 66 -2.62 -0.54 8.06
CA GLU A 66 -1.64 -1.29 7.28
C GLU A 66 -1.24 -2.59 7.96
N TYR A 67 -0.99 -2.55 9.29
CA TYR A 67 -0.75 -3.76 10.06
C TYR A 67 -1.93 -4.75 9.97
N ASN A 68 -3.17 -4.23 10.01
CA ASN A 68 -4.37 -5.04 9.85
C ASN A 68 -4.47 -5.70 8.47
N GLU A 69 -4.03 -5.05 7.41
CA GLU A 69 -4.01 -5.61 6.06
C GLU A 69 -2.95 -6.71 5.92
N VAL A 70 -1.75 -6.49 6.45
CA VAL A 70 -0.62 -7.43 6.31
C VAL A 70 -0.78 -8.65 7.20
N PHE A 71 -1.24 -8.46 8.45
CA PHE A 71 -1.30 -9.52 9.46
C PHE A 71 -2.72 -9.95 9.86
N GLY A 72 -3.73 -9.09 9.69
CA GLY A 72 -5.12 -9.38 10.07
C GLY A 72 -5.91 -10.20 9.03
N ALA A 73 -5.42 -10.33 7.79
CA ALA A 73 -6.17 -10.93 6.68
C ALA A 73 -5.68 -12.30 6.19
N ARG A 74 -4.56 -12.82 6.70
CA ARG A 74 -3.90 -13.99 6.06
C ARG A 74 -4.55 -15.35 6.30
N THR A 75 -5.53 -15.51 7.20
CA THR A 75 -6.35 -16.74 7.26
C THR A 75 -7.66 -16.51 8.05
N ALA A 76 -8.80 -16.99 7.53
CA ALA A 76 -10.10 -17.00 8.22
C ALA A 76 -10.21 -18.14 9.25
N THR A 77 -9.27 -18.22 10.20
CA THR A 77 -9.27 -19.22 11.28
C THR A 77 -9.72 -18.59 12.61
N ARG A 78 -10.28 -19.39 13.54
CA ARG A 78 -10.60 -18.95 14.93
C ARG A 78 -9.43 -18.23 15.59
N ASP A 79 -8.23 -18.72 15.32
CA ASP A 79 -6.95 -18.19 15.77
C ASP A 79 -6.71 -16.72 15.34
N ALA A 80 -7.13 -16.32 14.12
CA ALA A 80 -6.98 -14.93 13.67
C ALA A 80 -7.78 -13.93 14.53
N THR A 81 -8.93 -14.35 15.07
CA THR A 81 -9.75 -13.50 15.95
C THR A 81 -9.09 -13.30 17.30
N GLU A 82 -8.52 -14.36 17.87
CA GLU A 82 -7.79 -14.31 19.13
C GLU A 82 -6.51 -13.46 19.00
N ARG A 83 -5.75 -13.64 17.92
CA ARG A 83 -4.56 -12.83 17.61
C ARG A 83 -4.89 -11.34 17.49
N LEU A 84 -5.97 -11.01 16.78
CA LEU A 84 -6.41 -9.63 16.62
C LEU A 84 -6.87 -9.02 17.95
N SER A 85 -7.54 -9.82 18.79
CA SER A 85 -7.99 -9.38 20.10
C SER A 85 -6.82 -9.05 21.03
N ALA A 86 -5.72 -9.80 20.96
CA ALA A 86 -4.51 -9.54 21.75
C ALA A 86 -3.91 -8.15 21.44
N VAL A 87 -3.80 -7.80 20.16
CA VAL A 87 -3.28 -6.48 19.73
C VAL A 87 -4.26 -5.36 20.07
N LYS A 88 -5.58 -5.59 19.96
CA LYS A 88 -6.59 -4.60 20.40
C LYS A 88 -6.49 -4.28 21.87
N LEU A 89 -6.37 -5.31 22.71
CA LEU A 89 -6.27 -5.14 24.17
C LEU A 89 -5.00 -4.38 24.54
N PHE A 90 -3.89 -4.62 23.83
CA PHE A 90 -2.66 -3.84 23.99
C PHE A 90 -2.85 -2.36 23.61
N LEU A 91 -3.45 -2.06 22.45
CA LEU A 91 -3.73 -0.68 22.05
C LEU A 91 -4.71 0.02 23.01
N ALA A 92 -5.73 -0.70 23.49
CA ALA A 92 -6.64 -0.19 24.51
C ALA A 92 -5.94 0.09 25.85
N PHE A 93 -4.94 -0.73 26.22
CA PHE A 93 -4.10 -0.50 27.38
C PHE A 93 -3.27 0.78 27.23
N LEU A 94 -2.67 1.03 26.07
CA LEU A 94 -1.93 2.27 25.79
C LEU A 94 -2.83 3.50 25.95
N LYS A 95 -4.08 3.41 25.47
CA LYS A 95 -5.08 4.48 25.64
C LYS A 95 -5.44 4.68 27.11
N LYS A 96 -5.72 3.59 27.84
CA LYS A 96 -6.10 3.65 29.26
C LYS A 96 -4.99 4.25 30.14
N LYS A 97 -3.72 4.06 29.75
CA LYS A 97 -2.55 4.64 30.41
C LYS A 97 -2.26 6.09 29.99
N GLY A 98 -3.03 6.66 29.06
CA GLY A 98 -2.86 8.03 28.58
C GLY A 98 -1.68 8.22 27.63
N HIS A 99 -1.10 7.13 27.11
CA HIS A 99 0.02 7.22 26.16
C HIS A 99 -0.42 7.48 24.72
N ILE A 100 -1.70 7.22 24.41
CA ILE A 100 -2.34 7.58 23.14
C ILE A 100 -3.69 8.25 23.42
N GLU A 101 -3.96 9.35 22.75
CA GLU A 101 -5.25 10.05 22.85
C GLU A 101 -6.32 9.41 21.94
N ILE A 102 -5.88 8.86 20.80
CA ILE A 102 -6.75 8.32 19.76
C ILE A 102 -7.05 6.84 20.01
N ASN A 103 -8.29 6.41 19.73
CA ASN A 103 -8.67 5.00 19.82
C ASN A 103 -8.13 4.18 18.63
N LEU A 104 -6.84 3.87 18.65
CA LEU A 104 -6.17 3.11 17.60
C LEU A 104 -6.74 1.68 17.40
N ALA A 105 -7.32 1.06 18.43
CA ALA A 105 -7.87 -0.28 18.36
C ALA A 105 -9.04 -0.44 17.36
N GLN A 106 -9.74 0.65 17.02
CA GLN A 106 -10.90 0.62 16.11
C GLN A 106 -10.51 0.34 14.64
N HIS A 107 -9.25 0.59 14.29
CA HIS A 107 -8.69 0.38 12.95
C HIS A 107 -8.24 -1.07 12.71
N LEU A 108 -8.35 -1.92 13.74
CA LEU A 108 -8.03 -3.34 13.67
C LEU A 108 -9.35 -4.14 13.44
N ARG A 109 -9.57 -4.71 12.25
CA ARG A 109 -10.83 -5.40 11.89
C ARG A 109 -10.58 -6.67 11.08
N LEU A 110 -11.25 -7.77 11.45
CA LEU A 110 -11.27 -9.00 10.64
C LEU A 110 -12.05 -8.73 9.35
N ARG A 111 -11.44 -9.04 8.20
CA ARG A 111 -12.15 -9.05 6.93
C ARG A 111 -13.10 -10.25 6.93
N LYS A 112 -14.41 -10.02 6.85
CA LYS A 112 -15.38 -11.10 6.62
C LYS A 112 -15.04 -11.71 5.25
N SER A 113 -14.77 -13.01 5.21
CA SER A 113 -14.48 -13.75 3.98
C SER A 113 -15.49 -13.38 2.90
N ARG A 114 -15.03 -12.62 1.90
CA ARG A 114 -15.72 -12.45 0.62
C ARG A 114 -14.89 -13.19 -0.40
N THR A 115 -15.41 -14.32 -0.84
CA THR A 115 -15.09 -15.03 -2.07
C THR A 115 -15.26 -14.09 -3.27
N ALA A 116 -14.30 -13.17 -3.46
CA ALA A 116 -14.19 -12.26 -4.62
C ALA A 116 -12.81 -11.56 -4.64
N ALA A 117 -11.76 -12.20 -4.11
CA ALA A 117 -10.48 -11.55 -3.79
C ALA A 117 -9.32 -11.97 -4.71
N SER A 118 -9.57 -12.09 -6.01
CA SER A 118 -8.51 -12.16 -7.04
C SER A 118 -8.31 -10.82 -7.79
N LYS A 119 -8.95 -9.73 -7.35
CA LYS A 119 -8.87 -8.41 -8.03
C LYS A 119 -8.29 -7.26 -7.18
N ALA A 120 -7.74 -7.54 -5.99
CA ALA A 120 -7.29 -6.50 -5.04
C ALA A 120 -5.92 -6.81 -4.41
N ILE A 121 -4.94 -7.22 -5.22
CA ILE A 121 -3.52 -7.36 -4.78
C ILE A 121 -2.69 -6.11 -5.13
N THR A 122 -3.24 -5.16 -5.89
CA THR A 122 -2.60 -3.85 -6.06
C THR A 122 -3.18 -2.91 -5.00
N MET A 123 -2.34 -2.14 -4.33
CA MET A 123 -2.63 -1.22 -3.20
C MET A 123 -2.33 -1.80 -1.81
N ALA A 124 -1.05 -2.06 -1.52
CA ALA A 124 -0.48 -1.95 -0.17
C ALA A 124 1.05 -1.87 -0.27
N ASN A 125 1.58 -0.65 -0.44
CA ASN A 125 2.90 -0.32 0.10
C ASN A 125 2.96 1.18 0.41
N PRO A 126 3.01 1.61 1.69
CA PRO A 126 2.95 3.03 2.08
C PRO A 126 4.32 3.73 2.02
N THR A 127 5.31 3.13 1.36
CA THR A 127 6.61 3.78 1.09
C THR A 127 7.17 3.34 -0.25
N ARG A 128 6.30 3.18 -1.26
CA ARG A 128 6.76 3.04 -2.64
C ARG A 128 6.45 4.36 -3.32
N SER A 129 7.43 5.27 -3.34
CA SER A 129 7.44 6.37 -4.30
C SER A 129 7.09 5.79 -5.67
N VAL A 130 5.94 6.17 -6.24
CA VAL A 130 5.51 5.65 -7.54
C VAL A 130 6.38 6.34 -8.58
N ARG A 131 7.18 5.57 -9.32
CA ARG A 131 8.09 6.14 -10.30
C ARG A 131 7.35 6.32 -11.61
N LEU A 132 6.99 7.55 -11.93
CA LEU A 132 6.30 7.85 -13.19
C LEU A 132 7.27 8.38 -14.21
N THR A 133 7.10 8.01 -15.47
CA THR A 133 7.79 8.73 -16.56
C THR A 133 7.21 10.14 -16.70
N GLN A 134 7.99 11.09 -17.21
CA GLN A 134 7.48 12.45 -17.48
C GLN A 134 6.24 12.42 -18.39
N SER A 135 6.22 11.52 -19.38
CA SER A 135 5.07 11.34 -20.26
C SER A 135 3.85 10.83 -19.49
N GLY A 136 4.00 9.87 -18.59
CA GLY A 136 2.91 9.34 -17.80
C GLY A 136 2.35 10.34 -16.81
N PHE A 137 3.21 11.13 -16.17
CA PHE A 137 2.79 12.22 -15.29
C PHE A 137 1.93 13.25 -16.05
N ASN A 138 2.38 13.66 -17.24
CA ASN A 138 1.63 14.62 -18.08
C ASN A 138 0.29 14.04 -18.54
N GLU A 139 0.28 12.78 -18.97
CA GLU A 139 -0.95 12.08 -19.40
C GLU A 139 -1.95 11.95 -18.25
N MET A 140 -1.47 11.60 -17.06
CA MET A 140 -2.29 11.43 -15.86
C MET A 140 -2.83 12.77 -15.34
N THR A 141 -2.04 13.84 -15.42
CA THR A 141 -2.49 15.22 -15.12
C THR A 141 -3.57 15.69 -16.10
N LYS A 142 -3.39 15.38 -17.40
CA LYS A 142 -4.41 15.69 -18.42
C LYS A 142 -5.70 14.92 -18.18
N GLN A 143 -5.60 13.62 -17.86
CA GLN A 143 -6.77 12.81 -17.50
C GLN A 143 -7.48 13.34 -16.26
N LEU A 144 -6.73 13.78 -15.23
CA LEU A 144 -7.30 14.40 -14.03
C LEU A 144 -8.14 15.64 -14.39
N SER A 145 -7.59 16.55 -15.19
CA SER A 145 -8.31 17.75 -15.64
C SER A 145 -9.60 17.40 -16.39
N GLN A 146 -9.56 16.41 -17.29
CA GLN A 146 -10.74 15.97 -18.04
C GLN A 146 -11.82 15.39 -17.12
N LEU A 147 -11.44 14.58 -16.12
CA LEU A 147 -12.37 14.02 -15.15
C LEU A 147 -12.96 15.09 -14.22
N GLN A 148 -12.20 16.13 -13.89
CA GLN A 148 -12.70 17.27 -13.12
C GLN A 148 -13.76 18.06 -13.92
N ASP A 149 -13.52 18.29 -15.21
CA ASP A 149 -14.52 18.91 -16.10
C ASP A 149 -15.77 18.04 -16.25
N GLU A 150 -15.58 16.72 -16.43
CA GLU A 150 -16.67 15.75 -16.52
C GLU A 150 -17.50 15.72 -15.22
N ARG A 151 -16.86 15.77 -14.06
CA ARG A 151 -17.55 15.85 -12.76
C ARG A 151 -18.47 17.07 -12.69
N ILE A 152 -18.04 18.23 -13.19
CA ILE A 152 -18.87 19.44 -13.21
C ILE A 152 -20.09 19.24 -14.11
N ARG A 153 -19.90 18.63 -15.29
CA ARG A 153 -21.00 18.29 -16.22
C ARG A 153 -22.02 17.35 -15.58
N ILE A 154 -21.55 16.26 -14.97
CA ILE A 154 -22.40 15.28 -14.28
C ILE A 154 -23.22 15.93 -13.17
N VAL A 155 -22.63 16.85 -12.39
CA VAL A 155 -23.38 17.59 -11.35
C VAL A 155 -24.50 18.42 -11.97
N GLY A 156 -24.25 19.07 -13.11
CA GLY A 156 -25.28 19.78 -13.86
C GLY A 156 -26.41 18.86 -14.35
N ASP A 157 -26.06 17.66 -14.84
CA ASP A 157 -27.04 16.67 -15.29
C ASP A 157 -27.88 16.11 -14.12
N ILE A 158 -27.27 15.89 -12.95
CA ILE A 158 -27.97 15.54 -11.71
C ILE A 158 -28.97 16.63 -11.32
N GLN A 159 -28.58 17.91 -11.41
CA GLN A 159 -29.47 19.04 -11.08
C GLN A 159 -30.66 19.11 -12.04
N LYS A 160 -30.43 18.94 -13.35
CA LYS A 160 -31.50 18.91 -14.35
C LYS A 160 -32.44 17.73 -14.12
N ALA A 161 -31.90 16.53 -13.94
CA ALA A 161 -32.70 15.33 -13.69
C ALA A 161 -33.48 15.41 -12.36
N ALA A 162 -32.93 16.07 -11.34
CA ALA A 162 -33.61 16.29 -10.06
C ALA A 162 -34.76 17.32 -10.15
N ALA A 163 -34.73 18.22 -11.13
CA ALA A 163 -35.79 19.21 -11.34
C ALA A 163 -37.05 18.62 -12.00
N ASP A 164 -36.95 17.47 -12.67
CA ASP A 164 -38.06 16.80 -13.37
C ASP A 164 -39.09 16.14 -12.44
N GLY A 165 -38.92 16.21 -11.12
CA GLY A 165 -40.00 16.04 -10.12
C GLY A 165 -40.54 14.61 -9.88
N ASP A 166 -40.35 13.66 -10.80
CA ASP A 166 -40.74 12.25 -10.59
C ASP A 166 -39.55 11.43 -10.08
N VAL A 167 -39.36 11.43 -8.76
CA VAL A 167 -38.16 10.89 -8.09
C VAL A 167 -38.22 9.37 -7.93
N ARG A 168 -39.38 8.72 -8.13
CA ARG A 168 -39.58 7.31 -7.75
C ARG A 168 -39.12 6.31 -8.83
N GLU A 169 -38.96 6.74 -10.08
CA GLU A 169 -38.43 5.91 -11.19
C GLU A 169 -37.44 6.66 -12.11
N ASN A 170 -36.69 7.61 -11.56
CA ASN A 170 -35.77 8.43 -12.36
C ASN A 170 -34.45 7.69 -12.66
N ALA A 171 -34.50 6.73 -13.60
CA ALA A 171 -33.33 6.02 -14.10
C ALA A 171 -32.19 6.97 -14.57
N PRO A 172 -32.48 8.13 -15.22
CA PRO A 172 -31.45 9.14 -15.50
C PRO A 172 -30.73 9.69 -14.26
N LEU A 173 -31.46 9.96 -13.17
CA LEU A 173 -30.87 10.46 -11.93
C LEU A 173 -29.97 9.41 -11.26
N GLU A 174 -30.40 8.15 -11.23
CA GLU A 174 -29.61 7.05 -10.67
C GLU A 174 -28.32 6.82 -11.47
N ALA A 175 -28.42 6.78 -12.80
CA ALA A 175 -27.27 6.67 -13.70
C ALA A 175 -26.28 7.84 -13.52
N ALA A 176 -26.80 9.07 -13.39
CA ALA A 176 -25.95 10.25 -13.19
C ALA A 176 -25.23 10.21 -11.82
N ARG A 177 -25.88 9.72 -10.76
CA ARG A 177 -25.23 9.51 -9.45
C ARG A 177 -24.16 8.42 -9.48
N GLU A 178 -24.41 7.33 -10.19
CA GLU A 178 -23.40 6.27 -10.38
C GLU A 178 -22.18 6.80 -11.15
N ALA A 179 -22.41 7.51 -12.26
CA ALA A 179 -21.37 8.17 -13.04
C ALA A 179 -20.55 9.15 -12.19
N GLN A 180 -21.21 9.94 -11.34
CA GLN A 180 -20.54 10.83 -10.39
C GLN A 180 -19.64 10.07 -9.42
N GLY A 181 -20.14 8.95 -8.87
CA GLY A 181 -19.38 8.08 -7.96
C GLY A 181 -18.13 7.50 -8.62
N MET A 182 -18.27 7.00 -9.85
CA MET A 182 -17.14 6.48 -10.65
C MET A 182 -16.11 7.58 -10.95
N ALA A 183 -16.55 8.75 -11.39
CA ALA A 183 -15.67 9.89 -11.68
C ALA A 183 -14.89 10.34 -10.43
N ILE A 184 -15.57 10.52 -9.29
CA ILE A 184 -14.91 10.91 -8.02
C ILE A 184 -13.93 9.82 -7.55
N GLY A 185 -14.29 8.54 -7.68
CA GLY A 185 -13.40 7.44 -7.35
C GLY A 185 -12.10 7.50 -8.14
N LYS A 186 -12.21 7.69 -9.47
CA LYS A 186 -11.06 7.76 -10.37
C LYS A 186 -10.21 9.01 -10.15
N ILE A 187 -10.84 10.16 -9.90
CA ILE A 187 -10.14 11.41 -9.53
C ILE A 187 -9.27 11.17 -8.29
N ARG A 188 -9.83 10.59 -7.23
CA ARG A 188 -9.10 10.33 -5.98
C ARG A 188 -7.91 9.39 -6.17
N GLU A 189 -8.08 8.35 -7.00
CA GLU A 189 -7.01 7.41 -7.32
C GLU A 189 -5.83 8.09 -8.05
N ILE A 190 -6.17 8.91 -9.05
CA ILE A 190 -5.16 9.67 -9.82
C ILE A 190 -4.47 10.71 -8.92
N GLU A 191 -5.22 11.48 -8.13
CA GLU A 191 -4.66 12.46 -7.19
C GLU A 191 -3.73 11.81 -6.16
N ALA A 192 -4.15 10.67 -5.59
CA ALA A 192 -3.33 9.92 -4.64
C ALA A 192 -2.02 9.44 -5.29
N THR A 193 -2.07 8.97 -6.53
CA THR A 193 -0.90 8.53 -7.29
C THR A 193 0.04 9.71 -7.57
N LEU A 194 -0.48 10.81 -8.10
CA LEU A 194 0.32 12.00 -8.44
C LEU A 194 1.00 12.61 -7.20
N LYS A 195 0.34 12.56 -6.03
CA LYS A 195 0.87 13.10 -4.78
C LYS A 195 2.14 12.40 -4.29
N VAL A 196 2.31 11.12 -4.59
CA VAL A 196 3.47 10.31 -4.18
C VAL A 196 4.38 9.95 -5.36
N ALA A 197 4.12 10.54 -6.53
CA ALA A 197 4.86 10.25 -7.74
C ALA A 197 6.23 10.94 -7.73
N VAL A 198 7.27 10.18 -8.09
CA VAL A 198 8.60 10.69 -8.40
C VAL A 198 8.80 10.56 -9.89
N ILE A 199 9.04 11.69 -10.55
CA ILE A 199 9.29 11.71 -11.99
C ILE A 199 10.68 11.15 -12.26
N ILE A 200 10.76 10.17 -13.14
CA ILE A 200 12.01 9.56 -13.59
C ILE A 200 12.23 9.85 -15.08
N ASP A 201 13.44 10.28 -15.43
CA ASP A 201 13.90 10.35 -16.81
C ASP A 201 14.66 9.06 -17.15
N ALA A 202 14.29 8.41 -18.25
CA ALA A 202 14.93 7.19 -18.71
C ALA A 202 16.36 7.47 -19.23
N THR A 203 16.64 8.70 -19.65
CA THR A 203 17.93 9.06 -20.24
C THR A 203 19.07 9.22 -19.23
N GLU A 204 18.76 9.43 -17.95
CA GLU A 204 19.76 9.70 -16.90
C GLU A 204 20.19 8.44 -16.13
N GLN A 205 19.52 7.30 -16.31
CA GLN A 205 19.80 6.07 -15.57
C GLN A 205 20.68 5.09 -16.37
N ASP A 206 21.95 5.45 -16.59
CA ASP A 206 22.94 4.59 -17.22
C ASP A 206 23.44 3.49 -16.27
N SER A 207 22.60 2.47 -16.02
CA SER A 207 22.91 1.37 -15.07
C SER A 207 23.19 0.03 -15.75
N GLY A 208 23.14 -0.03 -17.09
CA GLY A 208 23.32 -1.27 -17.87
C GLY A 208 22.30 -2.38 -17.53
N ARG A 209 21.23 -2.05 -16.79
CA ARG A 209 20.16 -2.94 -16.33
C ARG A 209 18.81 -2.35 -16.69
N VAL A 210 17.81 -3.20 -16.91
CA VAL A 210 16.43 -2.77 -17.17
C VAL A 210 15.82 -2.20 -15.87
N HIS A 211 15.33 -0.96 -15.93
CA HIS A 211 14.63 -0.28 -14.85
C HIS A 211 13.28 0.28 -15.33
N VAL A 212 12.52 0.88 -14.42
CA VAL A 212 11.30 1.63 -14.78
C VAL A 212 11.71 2.79 -15.68
N GLY A 213 11.00 3.00 -16.78
CA GLY A 213 11.31 3.98 -17.82
C GLY A 213 12.09 3.41 -19.00
N SER A 214 12.84 2.31 -18.82
CA SER A 214 13.69 1.74 -19.89
C SER A 214 12.85 1.22 -21.06
N LYS A 215 13.34 1.47 -22.27
CA LYS A 215 12.88 0.82 -23.50
C LYS A 215 13.75 -0.40 -23.76
N VAL A 216 13.09 -1.54 -23.92
CA VAL A 216 13.70 -2.85 -24.11
C VAL A 216 13.27 -3.45 -25.43
N GLU A 217 14.20 -4.14 -26.08
CA GLU A 217 13.93 -4.97 -27.24
C GLU A 217 14.16 -6.42 -26.86
N LEU A 218 13.11 -7.23 -26.96
CA LEU A 218 13.08 -8.64 -26.58
C LEU A 218 12.94 -9.50 -27.84
N THR A 219 13.76 -10.52 -28.00
CA THR A 219 13.59 -11.51 -29.07
C THR A 219 13.17 -12.84 -28.49
N GLU A 220 12.10 -13.42 -28.99
CA GLU A 220 11.63 -14.75 -28.60
C GLU A 220 12.53 -15.83 -29.24
N THR A 221 13.14 -16.70 -28.43
CA THR A 221 14.10 -17.71 -28.91
C THR A 221 13.44 -18.77 -29.80
N GLY A 222 12.17 -19.10 -29.56
CA GLY A 222 11.45 -20.14 -30.32
C GLY A 222 10.95 -19.68 -31.70
N SER A 223 10.53 -18.41 -31.82
CA SER A 223 9.92 -17.89 -33.05
C SER A 223 10.82 -16.90 -33.80
N GLY A 224 11.87 -16.40 -33.16
CA GLY A 224 12.73 -15.33 -33.69
C GLY A 224 12.06 -13.95 -33.73
N LYS A 225 10.84 -13.80 -33.21
CA LYS A 225 10.12 -12.52 -33.24
C LYS A 225 10.73 -11.53 -32.26
N THR A 226 10.95 -10.31 -32.74
CA THR A 226 11.45 -9.20 -31.93
C THR A 226 10.30 -8.26 -31.54
N LEU A 227 10.22 -7.95 -30.24
CA LEU A 227 9.18 -7.16 -29.61
C LEU A 227 9.82 -5.98 -28.88
N LYS A 228 9.26 -4.79 -29.07
CA LYS A 228 9.75 -3.56 -28.42
C LYS A 228 8.78 -3.12 -27.34
N TYR A 229 9.29 -2.96 -26.12
CA TYR A 229 8.48 -2.57 -24.98
C TYR A 229 9.14 -1.45 -24.19
N GLN A 230 8.31 -0.67 -23.49
CA GLN A 230 8.75 0.26 -22.46
C GLN A 230 8.26 -0.22 -21.11
N ILE A 231 9.17 -0.30 -20.15
CA ILE A 231 8.84 -0.74 -18.79
C ILE A 231 8.35 0.44 -17.99
N VAL A 232 7.15 0.32 -17.44
CA VAL A 232 6.46 1.40 -16.73
C VAL A 232 5.78 0.87 -15.48
N GLU A 233 5.32 1.77 -14.62
CA GLU A 233 4.46 1.39 -13.49
C GLU A 233 3.08 0.92 -13.99
N PRO A 234 2.34 0.13 -13.19
CA PRO A 234 0.99 -0.36 -13.56
C PRO A 234 0.05 0.72 -14.07
N ASN A 235 0.17 1.94 -13.53
CA ASN A 235 -0.73 3.06 -13.83
C ASN A 235 -0.48 3.66 -15.23
N GLU A 236 0.68 3.42 -15.83
CA GLU A 236 1.03 3.87 -17.19
C GLU A 236 0.98 2.73 -18.22
N ALA A 237 0.69 1.51 -17.77
CA ALA A 237 0.80 0.33 -18.60
C ALA A 237 -0.29 0.32 -19.68
N ASN A 238 0.14 0.16 -20.93
CA ASN A 238 -0.73 0.05 -22.08
C ASN A 238 -0.09 -0.90 -23.11
N PRO A 239 -0.46 -2.20 -23.08
CA PRO A 239 0.11 -3.22 -23.95
C PRO A 239 -0.03 -2.91 -25.45
N LEU A 240 -1.08 -2.18 -25.86
CA LEU A 240 -1.32 -1.82 -27.26
C LEU A 240 -0.27 -0.83 -27.78
N THR A 241 0.24 0.03 -26.89
CA THR A 241 1.29 1.01 -27.20
C THR A 241 2.69 0.48 -26.89
N GLY A 242 2.82 -0.80 -26.51
CA GLY A 242 4.08 -1.40 -26.09
C GLY A 242 4.53 -0.97 -24.68
N LYS A 243 3.69 -0.34 -23.87
CA LYS A 243 3.99 -0.01 -22.47
C LYS A 243 3.60 -1.20 -21.57
N ILE A 244 4.59 -1.84 -20.96
CA ILE A 244 4.39 -3.02 -20.10
C ILE A 244 4.65 -2.66 -18.64
N SER A 245 3.75 -3.10 -17.75
CA SER A 245 3.91 -2.91 -16.32
C SER A 245 5.03 -3.78 -15.73
N ILE A 246 5.77 -3.23 -14.76
CA ILE A 246 6.67 -4.00 -13.90
C ILE A 246 6.02 -5.19 -13.19
N VAL A 247 4.70 -5.18 -12.94
CA VAL A 247 4.00 -6.30 -12.27
C VAL A 247 3.47 -7.35 -13.25
N SER A 248 3.65 -7.14 -14.56
CA SER A 248 3.26 -8.13 -15.57
C SER A 248 4.25 -9.31 -15.61
N PRO A 249 3.84 -10.50 -16.09
CA PRO A 249 4.75 -11.65 -16.18
C PRO A 249 6.03 -11.36 -16.97
N VAL A 250 5.91 -10.60 -18.07
CA VAL A 250 7.06 -10.19 -18.89
C VAL A 250 7.88 -9.14 -18.16
N GLY A 251 7.24 -8.05 -17.69
CA GLY A 251 7.92 -6.93 -17.03
C GLY A 251 8.67 -7.33 -15.76
N SER A 252 8.06 -8.18 -14.90
CA SER A 252 8.71 -8.71 -13.71
C SER A 252 9.89 -9.62 -14.03
N ALA A 253 9.83 -10.35 -15.16
CA ALA A 253 10.88 -11.27 -15.55
C ALA A 253 12.11 -10.57 -16.14
N ILE A 254 11.96 -9.38 -16.75
CA ILE A 254 13.07 -8.63 -17.34
C ILE A 254 13.61 -7.53 -16.42
N LEU A 255 12.88 -7.16 -15.38
CA LEU A 255 13.30 -6.10 -14.46
C LEU A 255 14.65 -6.46 -13.80
N GLY A 256 15.65 -5.59 -13.93
CA GLY A 256 16.98 -5.76 -13.37
C GLY A 256 17.95 -6.62 -14.19
N HIS A 257 17.50 -7.23 -15.29
CA HIS A 257 18.34 -7.97 -16.23
C HIS A 257 19.17 -7.05 -17.12
N LYS A 258 20.25 -7.60 -17.68
CA LYS A 258 21.18 -6.89 -18.56
C LYS A 258 20.97 -7.24 -20.02
N LEU A 259 21.57 -6.43 -20.90
CA LEU A 259 21.64 -6.73 -22.33
C LEU A 259 22.35 -8.07 -22.55
N GLY A 260 21.73 -8.96 -23.34
CA GLY A 260 22.20 -10.31 -23.61
C GLY A 260 21.57 -11.41 -22.75
N ASP A 261 20.91 -11.07 -21.64
CA ASP A 261 20.29 -12.05 -20.74
C ASP A 261 19.09 -12.75 -21.38
N GLU A 262 18.90 -14.03 -21.04
CA GLU A 262 17.71 -14.81 -21.37
C GLU A 262 16.79 -14.94 -20.16
N VAL A 263 15.51 -14.61 -20.35
CA VAL A 263 14.47 -14.67 -19.33
C VAL A 263 13.39 -15.67 -19.73
N LYS A 264 12.92 -16.45 -18.75
CA LYS A 264 11.84 -17.44 -18.95
C LYS A 264 10.55 -16.88 -18.37
N VAL A 265 9.57 -16.62 -19.22
CA VAL A 265 8.27 -16.08 -18.84
C VAL A 265 7.21 -17.17 -18.95
N LYS A 266 6.43 -17.34 -17.88
CA LYS A 266 5.21 -18.16 -17.93
C LYS A 266 4.07 -17.30 -18.46
N THR A 267 3.62 -17.58 -19.68
CA THR A 267 2.41 -16.99 -20.24
C THR A 267 1.26 -18.01 -20.18
N PRO A 268 -0.01 -17.58 -20.28
CA PRO A 268 -1.14 -18.50 -20.34
C PRO A 268 -1.04 -19.54 -21.48
N SER A 269 -0.30 -19.20 -22.54
CA SER A 269 -0.08 -20.07 -23.71
C SER A 269 1.11 -21.03 -23.56
N GLY A 270 1.84 -20.98 -22.45
CA GLY A 270 3.01 -21.84 -22.20
C GLY A 270 4.23 -21.08 -21.67
N GLN A 271 5.36 -21.76 -21.61
CA GLN A 271 6.62 -21.14 -21.20
C GLN A 271 7.33 -20.58 -22.44
N GLN A 272 7.55 -19.26 -22.46
CA GLN A 272 8.28 -18.57 -23.52
C GLN A 272 9.63 -18.08 -23.00
N VAL A 273 10.65 -18.12 -23.86
CA VAL A 273 11.99 -17.64 -23.56
C VAL A 273 12.26 -16.40 -24.40
N TYR A 274 12.63 -15.32 -23.74
CA TYR A 274 12.99 -14.06 -24.39
C TYR A 274 14.43 -13.70 -24.09
N LYS A 275 15.13 -13.16 -25.08
CA LYS A 275 16.47 -12.59 -24.92
C LYS A 275 16.40 -11.07 -24.97
N VAL A 276 17.05 -10.40 -24.03
CA VAL A 276 17.19 -8.93 -24.02
C VAL A 276 18.23 -8.53 -25.05
N VAL A 277 17.82 -7.92 -26.15
CA VAL A 277 18.71 -7.56 -27.27
C VAL A 277 19.19 -6.12 -27.16
N LYS A 278 18.31 -5.23 -26.67
CA LYS A 278 18.61 -3.81 -26.53
C LYS A 278 17.95 -3.23 -25.28
N THR A 279 18.64 -2.30 -24.65
CA THR A 279 18.16 -1.49 -23.52
C THR A 279 18.54 -0.04 -23.78
N SER A 280 17.59 0.89 -23.61
CA SER A 280 17.78 2.35 -23.76
C SER A 280 16.87 3.14 -22.86
#